data_AF-A0A6M6BKJ4-F1
#
_entry.id   AF-A0A6M6BKJ4-F1
#
_cell.length_a   1.000
_cell.length_b   1.000
_cell.length_c   1.000
_cell.angle_alpha   90.00
_cell.angle_beta   90.00
_cell.angle_gamma   90.00
#
_symmetry.space_group_name_H-M   'P 1'
#
loop_
_entity.id
_entity.type
_entity.pdbx_description
1 polymer ?
#
loop_
_entity_poly.entity_id
_entity_poly.type
_entity_poly.pdbx_seq_one_letter_code
_entity_poly.pdbx_strand_id
1 'polypeptide(L)'
;MLVAANTLLGHYAAPFGILLTPIVVLILTGTLLPLYATYSMSLQRVLWLALLICAHDVGTKLFAGGAHDAEGQGLVHALLFMGVLPAYGYILYQATHHKEWPLRTRVGMALLFPAVLSVYLYFFAGLGYEFLNPYSLGYLL
;
A
#
# COMPACT_ATOMS: atom_id res chain seq x y z
N MET A 1 -2.88 -4.15 -13.90
CA MET A 1 -1.76 -4.91 -14.49
C MET A 1 -0.45 -4.70 -13.74
N LEU A 2 -0.06 -3.48 -13.36
CA LEU A 2 1.21 -3.21 -12.67
C LEU A 2 1.43 -4.04 -11.38
N VAL A 3 0.45 -4.07 -10.47
CA VAL A 3 0.54 -4.84 -9.22
C VAL A 3 0.80 -6.32 -9.51
N ALA A 4 -0.02 -6.92 -10.37
CA ALA A 4 0.12 -8.32 -10.76
C ALA A 4 1.48 -8.60 -11.43
N ALA A 5 1.95 -7.71 -12.30
CA ALA A 5 3.25 -7.84 -12.96
C ALA A 5 4.40 -7.82 -11.94
N ASN A 6 4.36 -6.92 -10.95
CA ASN A 6 5.38 -6.90 -9.90
C ASN A 6 5.32 -8.14 -9.00
N THR A 7 4.12 -8.63 -8.68
CA THR A 7 3.95 -9.87 -7.91
C THR A 7 4.52 -11.08 -8.66
N LEU A 8 4.25 -11.20 -9.97
CA LEU A 8 4.83 -12.26 -10.80
C LEU A 8 6.35 -12.14 -10.90
N LEU A 9 6.88 -10.92 -11.06
CA LEU A 9 8.33 -10.68 -11.05
C LEU A 9 8.94 -11.11 -9.71
N GLY A 10 8.31 -10.75 -8.59
CA GLY A 10 8.75 -11.18 -7.26
C GLY A 10 8.74 -12.69 -7.09
N HIS A 11 7.75 -13.37 -7.67
CA HIS A 11 7.65 -14.83 -7.64
C HIS A 11 8.78 -15.53 -8.38
N TYR A 12 9.13 -15.07 -9.58
CA TYR A 12 10.18 -15.70 -10.41
C TYR A 12 11.60 -15.16 -10.14
N ALA A 13 11.71 -13.95 -9.58
CA ALA A 13 12.96 -13.23 -9.39
C ALA A 13 12.98 -12.47 -8.06
N ALA A 14 12.81 -13.19 -6.94
CA ALA A 14 13.06 -12.61 -5.62
C ALA A 14 14.52 -12.12 -5.51
N PRO A 15 14.80 -10.98 -4.83
CA PRO A 15 13.89 -10.13 -4.05
C PRO A 15 13.35 -8.92 -4.83
N PHE A 16 13.43 -8.88 -6.17
CA PHE A 16 13.10 -7.68 -6.95
C PHE A 16 11.66 -7.19 -6.73
N GLY A 17 10.72 -8.10 -6.50
CA GLY A 17 9.33 -7.71 -6.19
C GLY A 17 9.22 -6.85 -4.93
N ILE A 18 10.04 -7.11 -3.91
CA ILE A 18 10.11 -6.32 -2.68
C ILE A 18 10.80 -4.99 -2.97
N LEU A 19 11.97 -5.02 -3.60
CA LEU A 19 12.80 -3.84 -3.87
C LEU A 19 12.10 -2.77 -4.72
N LEU A 20 11.21 -3.19 -5.63
CA LEU A 20 10.46 -2.28 -6.50
C LEU A 20 9.20 -1.69 -5.86
N THR A 21 8.83 -2.10 -4.65
CA THR A 21 7.63 -1.61 -3.94
C THR A 21 7.51 -0.08 -3.92
N PRO A 22 8.55 0.71 -3.57
CA PRO A 22 8.42 2.17 -3.55
C PRO A 22 8.07 2.74 -4.93
N ILE A 23 8.69 2.21 -5.98
CA ILE A 23 8.48 2.65 -7.37
C ILE A 23 7.06 2.30 -7.82
N VAL A 24 6.58 1.09 -7.52
CA VAL A 24 5.21 0.67 -7.85
C VAL A 24 4.18 1.58 -7.18
N VAL A 25 4.35 1.89 -5.90
CA VAL A 25 3.44 2.79 -5.17
C VAL A 25 3.43 4.19 -5.77
N LEU A 26 4.59 4.74 -6.14
CA LEU A 26 4.68 6.05 -6.79
C LEU A 26 4.00 6.07 -8.17
N ILE A 27 4.19 5.03 -8.98
CA ILE A 27 3.53 4.92 -10.29
C ILE A 27 2.01 4.79 -10.12
N LEU A 28 1.53 3.97 -9.18
CA LEU A 28 0.10 3.87 -8.87
C LEU A 28 -0.48 5.22 -8.45
N THR A 29 0.25 5.97 -7.63
CA THR A 29 -0.17 7.29 -7.16
C THR A 29 -0.29 8.27 -8.32
N GLY A 30 0.74 8.41 -9.15
CA GLY A 30 0.72 9.33 -10.29
C GLY A 30 -0.32 8.97 -11.37
N THR A 31 -0.61 7.68 -11.56
CA THR A 31 -1.60 7.22 -12.54
C THR A 31 -3.04 7.41 -12.06
N LEU A 32 -3.33 7.15 -10.78
CA LEU A 32 -4.70 7.27 -10.23
C LEU A 32 -5.05 8.69 -9.81
N LEU A 33 -4.05 9.47 -9.38
CA LEU A 33 -4.21 10.86 -8.92
C LEU A 33 -3.39 11.82 -9.80
N PRO A 34 -3.68 11.96 -11.11
CA PRO A 34 -2.98 12.94 -11.93
C PRO A 34 -3.20 14.37 -11.41
N LEU A 35 -2.26 15.27 -11.66
CA LEU A 35 -2.32 16.68 -11.23
C LEU A 35 -3.59 17.40 -11.65
N TYR A 36 -4.16 17.03 -12.81
CA TYR A 36 -5.39 17.63 -13.35
C TYR A 36 -6.62 16.76 -13.08
N ALA A 37 -6.65 16.05 -11.95
CA ALA A 37 -7.79 15.22 -11.57
C ALA A 37 -9.06 16.06 -11.38
N THR A 38 -10.18 15.56 -11.88
CA THR A 38 -11.47 16.20 -11.66
C THR A 38 -12.03 15.84 -10.28
N TYR A 39 -12.78 16.77 -9.70
CA TYR A 39 -13.41 16.64 -8.39
C TYR A 39 -14.21 15.34 -8.20
N SER A 40 -15.04 14.95 -9.19
CA SER A 40 -16.13 13.99 -8.98
C SER A 40 -15.68 12.57 -8.61
N MET A 41 -14.42 12.22 -8.84
CA MET A 41 -13.89 10.88 -8.55
C MET A 41 -12.69 10.88 -7.59
N SER A 42 -12.40 12.02 -6.95
CA SER A 42 -11.24 12.17 -6.06
C SER A 42 -11.19 11.15 -4.92
N LEU A 43 -12.27 11.02 -4.14
CA LEU A 43 -12.37 10.03 -3.05
C LEU A 43 -12.27 8.59 -3.53
N GLN A 44 -12.96 8.27 -4.63
CA GLN A 44 -12.95 6.93 -5.19
C GLN A 44 -11.55 6.53 -5.69
N ARG A 45 -10.81 7.48 -6.29
CA ARG A 45 -9.42 7.26 -6.72
C ARG A 45 -8.48 7.02 -5.54
N VAL A 46 -8.64 7.77 -4.44
CA VAL A 46 -7.89 7.55 -3.20
C VAL A 46 -8.19 6.18 -2.60
N LEU A 47 -9.47 5.78 -2.58
CA LEU A 47 -9.87 4.45 -2.15
C LEU A 47 -9.21 3.35 -3.00
N TRP A 48 -9.29 3.47 -4.33
CA TRP A 48 -8.65 2.51 -5.23
C TRP A 48 -7.13 2.46 -5.07
N LEU A 49 -6.48 3.61 -4.90
CA LEU A 49 -5.05 3.67 -4.63
C LEU A 49 -4.70 2.90 -3.35
N ALA A 50 -5.41 3.16 -2.25
CA ALA A 50 -5.19 2.45 -0.99
C ALA A 50 -5.39 0.93 -1.14
N LEU A 51 -6.49 0.50 -1.76
CA LEU A 51 -6.79 -0.92 -1.99
C LEU A 51 -5.75 -1.60 -2.87
N LEU A 52 -5.26 -0.93 -3.92
CA LEU A 52 -4.23 -1.49 -4.80
C LEU A 52 -2.87 -1.60 -4.11
N ILE A 53 -2.53 -0.65 -3.23
CA ILE A 53 -1.33 -0.74 -2.39
C ILE A 53 -1.46 -1.90 -1.41
N CYS A 54 -2.62 -2.09 -0.78
CA CYS A 54 -2.86 -3.24 0.11
C CYS A 54 -2.74 -4.57 -0.66
N ALA A 55 -3.36 -4.67 -1.84
CA ALA A 55 -3.26 -5.85 -2.69
C ALA A 55 -1.81 -6.13 -3.14
N HIS A 56 -1.04 -5.08 -3.39
CA HIS A 56 0.37 -5.19 -3.71
C HIS A 56 1.20 -5.73 -2.54
N ASP A 57 0.99 -5.20 -1.33
CA ASP A 57 1.66 -5.71 -0.12
C ASP A 57 1.32 -7.17 0.15
N VAL A 58 0.04 -7.57 0.01
CA VAL A 58 -0.37 -8.99 0.05
C VAL A 58 0.41 -9.83 -0.96
N GLY A 59 0.47 -9.39 -2.22
CA GLY A 59 1.18 -10.12 -3.25
C GLY A 59 2.69 -10.25 -2.96
N THR A 60 3.31 -9.18 -2.49
CA THR A 60 4.73 -9.16 -2.13
C THR A 60 5.02 -10.09 -0.96
N LYS A 61 4.19 -10.06 0.09
CA LYS A 61 4.33 -10.94 1.26
C LYS A 61 4.15 -12.41 0.92
N LEU A 62 3.14 -12.74 0.11
CA LEU A 62 2.83 -14.14 -0.22
C LEU A 62 3.75 -14.75 -1.27
N PHE A 63 4.27 -13.96 -2.22
CA PHE A 63 4.92 -14.51 -3.41
C PHE A 63 6.35 -14.03 -3.65
N ALA A 64 6.80 -12.92 -3.07
CA ALA A 64 8.12 -12.34 -3.37
C ALA A 64 9.24 -12.74 -2.38
N GLY A 65 9.02 -13.78 -1.57
CA GLY A 65 10.03 -14.35 -0.67
C GLY A 65 10.31 -13.56 0.61
N GLY A 66 9.50 -12.54 0.92
CA GLY A 66 9.75 -11.62 2.04
C GLY A 66 9.25 -12.07 3.41
N ALA A 67 8.48 -13.16 3.51
CA ALA A 67 7.69 -13.47 4.71
C ALA A 67 8.19 -14.67 5.54
N HIS A 68 9.46 -15.07 5.41
CA HIS A 68 9.96 -16.28 6.11
C HIS A 68 10.53 -16.01 7.50
N ASP A 69 10.88 -14.76 7.82
CA ASP A 69 11.37 -14.35 9.14
C ASP A 69 10.97 -12.89 9.46
N ALA A 70 11.30 -12.44 10.66
CA ALA A 70 10.99 -11.08 11.12
C ALA A 70 11.79 -10.00 10.36
N GLU A 71 13.00 -10.32 9.89
CA GLU A 71 13.86 -9.38 9.17
C GLU A 71 13.29 -9.08 7.77
N GLY A 72 12.87 -10.12 7.04
CA GLY A 72 12.19 -10.01 5.76
C GLY A 72 10.87 -9.23 5.86
N GLN A 73 10.06 -9.50 6.89
CA GLN A 73 8.84 -8.72 7.14
C GLN A 73 9.16 -7.25 7.44
N GLY A 74 10.20 -6.98 8.22
CA GLY A 74 10.68 -5.62 8.46
C GLY A 74 11.06 -4.91 7.16
N LEU A 75 11.78 -5.60 6.27
CA LEU A 75 12.19 -5.06 4.96
C LEU A 75 11.00 -4.75 4.05
N VAL A 76 10.01 -5.64 3.98
CA VAL A 76 8.78 -5.42 3.20
C VAL A 76 8.04 -4.17 3.70
N HIS A 77 7.83 -4.04 5.01
CA HIS A 77 7.16 -2.87 5.58
C HIS A 77 7.98 -1.59 5.37
N ALA A 78 9.30 -1.64 5.55
CA ALA A 78 10.16 -0.48 5.34
C ALA A 78 10.05 0.06 3.91
N LEU A 79 10.08 -0.81 2.91
CA LEU A 79 9.94 -0.42 1.50
C LEU A 79 8.51 -0.02 1.14
N LEU A 80 7.50 -0.64 1.75
CA LEU A 80 6.12 -0.17 1.64
C LEU A 80 5.98 1.27 2.16
N PHE A 81 6.47 1.56 3.37
CA PHE A 81 6.41 2.89 3.96
C PHE A 81 7.21 3.92 3.16
N MET A 82 8.36 3.52 2.60
CA MET A 82 9.15 4.38 1.70
C MET A 82 8.35 4.84 0.48
N GLY A 83 7.44 4.01 -0.05
CA GLY A 83 6.51 4.41 -1.12
C GLY A 83 5.26 5.13 -0.63
N VAL A 84 4.67 4.68 0.48
CA VAL A 84 3.42 5.20 1.03
C VAL A 84 3.58 6.63 1.56
N LEU A 85 4.68 6.96 2.23
CA LEU A 85 4.92 8.30 2.78
C LEU A 85 4.88 9.40 1.70
N PRO A 86 5.65 9.32 0.59
CA PRO A 86 5.55 10.31 -0.47
C PRO A 86 4.20 10.28 -1.18
N ALA A 87 3.56 9.11 -1.34
CA ALA A 87 2.21 9.01 -1.89
C ALA A 87 1.17 9.76 -1.04
N TYR A 88 1.25 9.62 0.28
CA TYR A 88 0.40 10.35 1.21
C TYR A 88 0.69 11.84 1.21
N GLY A 89 1.97 12.24 1.20
CA GLY A 89 2.36 13.63 1.01
C GLY A 89 1.76 14.25 -0.25
N TYR A 90 1.71 13.48 -1.35
CA TYR A 90 1.08 13.90 -2.59
C TYR A 90 -0.45 14.01 -2.48
N ILE A 91 -1.13 13.11 -1.76
CA ILE A 91 -2.57 13.23 -1.46
C ILE A 91 -2.85 14.51 -0.66
N LEU A 92 -2.03 14.82 0.35
CA LEU A 92 -2.16 16.05 1.13
C LEU A 92 -1.91 17.30 0.28
N TYR A 93 -0.93 17.24 -0.62
CA TYR A 93 -0.71 18.31 -1.60
C TYR A 93 -1.96 18.52 -2.46
N GLN A 94 -2.52 17.47 -3.07
CA GLN A 94 -3.74 17.57 -3.87
C GLN A 94 -4.92 18.15 -3.07
N ALA A 95 -5.11 17.68 -1.83
CA ALA A 95 -6.18 18.14 -0.95
C ALA A 95 -6.04 19.63 -0.57
N THR A 96 -4.84 20.17 -0.52
CA THR A 96 -4.60 21.59 -0.16
C THR A 96 -4.48 22.52 -1.38
N HIS A 97 -4.03 22.00 -2.52
CA HIS A 97 -3.84 22.75 -3.75
C HIS A 97 -5.18 23.01 -4.47
N HIS A 98 -6.08 22.03 -4.49
CA HIS A 98 -7.41 22.13 -5.09
C HIS A 98 -8.43 22.78 -4.15
N LYS A 99 -8.32 24.10 -3.95
CA LYS A 99 -9.20 24.87 -3.06
C LYS A 99 -10.65 24.92 -3.53
N GLU A 100 -10.90 24.67 -4.81
CA GLU A 100 -12.23 24.59 -5.42
C GLU A 100 -13.02 23.33 -4.98
N TRP A 101 -12.35 22.32 -4.42
CA TRP A 101 -13.03 21.14 -3.90
C TRP A 101 -13.67 21.42 -2.53
N PRO A 102 -14.88 20.89 -2.27
CA PRO A 102 -15.51 20.94 -0.96
C PRO A 102 -14.59 20.49 0.17
N LEU A 103 -14.65 21.17 1.32
CA LEU A 103 -13.86 20.82 2.51
C LEU A 103 -14.03 19.35 2.92
N ARG A 104 -15.26 18.83 2.86
CA ARG A 104 -15.56 17.43 3.19
C ARG A 104 -14.76 16.44 2.34
N THR A 105 -14.58 16.74 1.06
CA THR A 105 -13.82 15.90 0.13
C THR A 105 -12.33 15.95 0.42
N ARG A 106 -11.78 17.15 0.66
CA ARG A 106 -10.37 17.34 1.01
C ARG A 106 -10.00 16.62 2.31
N VAL A 107 -10.82 16.80 3.36
CA VAL A 107 -10.67 16.09 4.64
C VAL A 107 -10.87 14.58 4.44
N GLY A 108 -11.88 14.19 3.68
CA GLY A 108 -12.15 12.80 3.35
C GLY A 108 -10.96 12.12 2.69
N MET A 109 -10.31 12.73 1.71
CA MET A 109 -9.11 12.19 1.07
C MET A 109 -7.94 12.04 2.05
N ALA A 110 -7.71 13.07 2.87
CA ALA A 110 -6.64 13.08 3.87
C ALA A 110 -6.82 11.99 4.93
N LEU A 111 -8.05 11.68 5.32
CA LEU A 111 -8.33 10.67 6.36
C LEU A 111 -8.56 9.27 5.80
N LEU A 112 -9.17 9.14 4.63
CA LEU A 112 -9.55 7.84 4.05
C LEU A 112 -8.33 6.99 3.75
N PHE A 113 -7.29 7.57 3.16
CA PHE A 113 -6.07 6.85 2.81
C PHE A 113 -5.37 6.21 4.02
N PRO A 114 -4.99 6.97 5.08
CA PRO A 114 -4.38 6.38 6.26
C PRO A 114 -5.35 5.45 7.00
N ALA A 115 -6.66 5.75 7.03
CA ALA A 115 -7.63 4.86 7.69
C ALA A 115 -7.67 3.47 7.05
N VAL A 116 -7.78 3.38 5.71
CA VAL A 116 -7.79 2.10 4.99
C VAL A 116 -6.47 1.36 5.21
N LEU A 117 -5.33 2.05 5.10
CA LEU A 117 -4.03 1.43 5.26
C LEU A 117 -3.79 0.95 6.70
N SER A 118 -4.21 1.72 7.71
CA SER A 118 -4.11 1.31 9.12
C SER A 118 -4.96 0.08 9.42
N VAL A 119 -6.20 0.03 8.93
CA VAL A 119 -7.06 -1.16 9.07
C VAL A 119 -6.39 -2.37 8.39
N TYR A 120 -5.88 -2.20 7.18
CA TYR A 120 -5.18 -3.26 6.48
C TYR A 120 -3.95 -3.76 7.27
N LEU A 121 -3.06 -2.87 7.68
CA LEU A 121 -1.85 -3.23 8.42
C LEU A 121 -2.19 -3.88 9.77
N TYR A 122 -3.26 -3.47 10.44
CA TYR A 122 -3.71 -4.11 11.68
C TYR A 122 -4.04 -5.60 11.48
N PHE A 123 -4.71 -5.96 10.38
CA PHE A 123 -5.09 -7.34 10.09
C PHE A 123 -4.03 -8.16 9.35
N PHE A 124 -3.18 -7.51 8.56
CA PHE A 124 -2.29 -8.18 7.58
C PHE A 124 -0.81 -7.83 7.74
N ALA A 125 -0.40 -7.17 8.83
CA ALA A 125 1.02 -6.94 9.12
C ALA A 125 1.82 -8.26 9.12
N GLY A 126 1.32 -9.29 9.81
CA GLY A 126 1.98 -10.61 9.92
C GLY A 126 1.72 -11.58 8.77
N LEU A 127 1.08 -11.14 7.67
CA LEU A 127 0.68 -12.04 6.59
C LEU A 127 1.90 -12.74 5.97
N GLY A 128 1.83 -14.07 5.87
CA GLY A 128 2.90 -14.94 5.37
C GLY A 128 3.88 -15.42 6.45
N TYR A 129 4.04 -14.68 7.55
CA TYR A 129 4.89 -15.06 8.69
C TYR A 129 4.15 -15.99 9.68
N GLU A 130 2.91 -15.63 10.05
CA GLU A 130 2.16 -16.37 11.09
C GLU A 130 1.70 -17.78 10.66
N PHE A 131 1.52 -18.02 9.36
CA PHE A 131 1.15 -19.34 8.83
C PHE A 131 2.25 -20.40 9.02
N LEU A 132 3.50 -19.99 9.29
CA LEU A 132 4.64 -20.89 9.45
C LEU A 132 5.13 -21.02 10.89
N ASN A 133 4.57 -20.28 11.85
CA ASN A 133 4.98 -20.32 13.25
C ASN A 133 3.98 -21.14 14.10
N PRO A 134 4.22 -22.43 14.35
CA PRO A 134 3.29 -23.30 15.09
C PRO A 134 3.07 -22.86 16.55
N TYR A 135 3.84 -21.91 17.07
CA TYR A 135 3.72 -21.39 18.43
C TYR A 135 2.74 -20.21 18.58
N SER A 136 2.23 -19.63 17.49
CA SER A 136 1.28 -18.50 17.56
C SER A 136 -0.16 -18.93 17.91
N LEU A 137 -0.52 -20.19 17.65
CA LEU A 137 -1.81 -20.78 18.05
C LEU A 137 -1.94 -21.00 19.57
N GLY A 138 -0.84 -20.95 20.32
CA GLY A 138 -0.84 -21.17 21.77
C GLY A 138 -1.31 -19.97 22.60
N TYR A 139 -1.52 -18.79 22.00
CA TYR A 139 -1.90 -17.55 22.70
C TYR A 139 -3.35 -17.12 22.47
N LEU A 140 -4.15 -17.95 21.78
CA LEU A 140 -5.57 -17.70 21.48
C LEU A 140 -6.53 -18.69 22.16
N LEU A 141 -6.05 -19.49 23.12
CA LEU A 141 -6.84 -20.31 24.05
C LEU A 141 -6.50 -19.91 25.49
#